data_AF-A0A0R3C6Y6-F1
#
_entry.id   AF-A0A0R3C6Y6-F1
#
_cell.length_a   1.000
_cell.length_b   1.000
_cell.length_c   1.000
_cell.angle_alpha   90.00
_cell.angle_beta   90.00
_cell.angle_gamma   90.00
#
_symmetry.space_group_name_H-M   'P 1'
#
loop_
_entity.id
_entity.type
_entity.pdbx_description
1 polymer ?
#
loop_
_entity_poly.entity_id
_entity_poly.type
_entity_poly.pdbx_seq_one_letter_code
_entity_poly.pdbx_strand_id
1 'polypeptide(L)'
;MPARGKAARPRNLTEIRSLARSHTRTALRVLVGIMRSEDATPAARVSAANAILDRGWGKAAQPVENGQDGVLELIHRIERIIVHPPSSSSGDAVTTLETAELPICNRVSIER
;
A
#
# COMPACT_ATOMS: atom_id res chain seq x y z
N MET A 1 -53.71 2.94 6.70
CA MET A 1 -52.64 1.96 7.00
C MET A 1 -51.53 2.13 5.98
N PRO A 2 -50.40 2.82 6.28
CA PRO A 2 -49.31 2.91 5.32
C PRO A 2 -48.45 1.63 5.34
N ALA A 3 -48.31 1.03 4.17
CA ALA A 3 -47.53 -0.18 3.95
C ALA A 3 -46.03 0.07 4.14
N ARG A 4 -45.39 -0.88 4.83
CA ARG A 4 -43.95 -0.92 5.13
C ARG A 4 -43.16 -1.20 3.85
N GLY A 5 -42.82 -0.15 3.10
CA GLY A 5 -41.80 -0.22 2.06
C GLY A 5 -40.48 -0.67 2.68
N LYS A 6 -39.97 -1.82 2.26
CA LYS A 6 -38.66 -2.33 2.67
C LYS A 6 -37.61 -1.35 2.13
N ALA A 7 -37.12 -0.44 2.97
CA ALA A 7 -35.99 0.41 2.61
C ALA A 7 -34.84 -0.54 2.24
N ALA A 8 -34.50 -0.58 0.95
CA ALA A 8 -33.33 -1.28 0.47
C ALA A 8 -32.14 -0.64 1.20
N ARG A 9 -31.61 -1.37 2.20
CA ARG A 9 -30.42 -0.95 2.93
C ARG A 9 -29.37 -0.55 1.89
N PRO A 10 -28.83 0.69 1.93
CA PRO A 10 -27.84 1.09 0.95
C PRO A 10 -26.73 0.05 1.01
N ARG A 11 -26.46 -0.64 -0.10
CA ARG A 11 -25.34 -1.58 -0.20
C ARG A 11 -24.14 -0.82 0.32
N ASN A 12 -23.59 -1.30 1.44
CA ASN A 12 -22.69 -0.49 2.23
C ASN A 12 -21.52 -0.03 1.33
N LEU A 13 -20.99 1.17 1.54
CA LEU A 13 -19.91 1.73 0.71
C LEU A 13 -18.72 0.76 0.56
N THR A 14 -18.51 -0.09 1.57
CA THR A 14 -17.53 -1.17 1.59
C THR A 14 -17.80 -2.26 0.55
N GLU A 15 -19.04 -2.74 0.40
CA GLU A 15 -19.45 -3.73 -0.61
C GLU A 15 -19.23 -3.19 -2.03
N ILE A 16 -19.61 -1.93 -2.28
CA ILE A 16 -19.43 -1.29 -3.59
C ILE A 16 -17.93 -1.22 -3.96
N ARG A 17 -17.08 -0.84 -3.01
CA ARG A 17 -15.62 -0.79 -3.20
C ARG A 17 -15.03 -2.18 -3.44
N SER A 18 -15.49 -3.19 -2.71
CA SER A 18 -15.05 -4.57 -2.90
C SER A 18 -15.42 -5.08 -4.30
N LEU A 19 -16.67 -4.84 -4.72
CA LEU A 19 -17.14 -5.20 -6.05
C LEU A 19 -16.32 -4.50 -7.15
N ALA A 20 -16.05 -3.20 -7.01
CA ALA A 20 -15.22 -2.46 -7.96
C ALA A 20 -13.79 -3.03 -8.07
N ARG A 21 -13.17 -3.40 -6.94
CA ARG A 21 -11.84 -4.05 -6.93
C ARG A 21 -11.86 -5.42 -7.61
N SER A 22 -12.95 -6.17 -7.50
CA SER A 22 -13.09 -7.46 -8.18
C SER A 22 -13.02 -7.33 -9.72
N HIS A 23 -13.49 -6.20 -10.26
CA HIS A 23 -13.49 -5.92 -11.69
C HIS A 23 -12.14 -5.45 -12.23
N THR A 24 -11.14 -5.15 -11.37
CA THR A 24 -9.85 -4.62 -11.82
C THR A 24 -9.18 -5.50 -12.86
N ARG A 25 -9.23 -6.84 -12.71
CA ARG A 25 -8.65 -7.77 -13.69
C ARG A 25 -9.31 -7.68 -15.07
N THR A 26 -10.64 -7.53 -15.11
CA THR A 26 -11.38 -7.37 -16.37
C THR A 26 -11.08 -6.01 -17.00
N ALA A 27 -11.05 -4.94 -16.20
CA ALA A 27 -10.70 -3.61 -16.69
C ALA A 27 -9.29 -3.58 -17.32
N LEU A 28 -8.30 -4.22 -16.70
CA LEU A 28 -6.95 -4.34 -17.26
C LEU A 28 -6.94 -5.06 -18.60
N ARG A 29 -7.70 -6.15 -18.75
CA ARG A 29 -7.82 -6.86 -20.04
C ARG A 29 -8.39 -5.96 -21.13
N VAL A 30 -9.40 -5.16 -20.80
CA VAL A 30 -9.99 -4.20 -21.76
C VAL A 30 -8.96 -3.15 -22.17
N LEU A 31 -8.21 -2.58 -21.23
CA LEU A 31 -7.16 -1.59 -21.54
C LEU A 31 -6.08 -2.19 -22.46
N VAL A 32 -5.62 -3.42 -22.17
CA VAL A 32 -4.68 -4.13 -23.04
C VAL A 32 -5.28 -4.40 -24.42
N GLY A 33 -6.57 -4.74 -24.48
CA GLY A 33 -7.31 -4.92 -25.74
C GLY A 33 -7.36 -3.64 -26.57
N ILE A 34 -7.71 -2.50 -25.96
CA ILE A 34 -7.73 -1.18 -26.62
C ILE A 34 -6.33 -0.81 -27.11
N MET A 35 -5.30 -1.03 -26.30
CA MET A 35 -3.91 -0.72 -26.66
C MET A 35 -3.42 -1.51 -27.88
N ARG A 36 -3.92 -2.73 -28.08
CA ARG A 36 -3.56 -3.61 -29.20
C ARG A 36 -4.49 -3.53 -30.40
N SER A 37 -5.64 -2.89 -30.27
CA SER A 37 -6.62 -2.77 -31.35
C SER A 37 -6.19 -1.70 -32.35
N GLU A 38 -6.17 -2.06 -33.63
CA GLU A 38 -5.90 -1.12 -34.72
C GLU A 38 -7.10 -0.21 -35.02
N ASP A 39 -8.32 -0.66 -34.68
CA ASP A 39 -9.58 0.10 -34.84
C ASP A 39 -9.75 1.20 -33.78
N ALA A 40 -8.99 1.13 -32.68
CA ALA A 40 -9.04 2.13 -31.63
C ALA A 40 -8.30 3.41 -32.05
N THR A 41 -8.87 4.56 -31.70
CA THR A 41 -8.23 5.85 -31.98
C THR A 41 -6.83 5.91 -31.35
N PRO A 42 -5.84 6.55 -31.98
CA PRO A 42 -4.50 6.65 -31.42
C PRO A 42 -4.48 7.21 -30.00
N ALA A 43 -5.34 8.20 -29.71
CA ALA A 43 -5.50 8.77 -28.38
C ALA A 43 -6.03 7.75 -27.35
N ALA A 44 -6.98 6.89 -27.72
CA ALA A 44 -7.49 5.84 -26.84
C ALA A 44 -6.40 4.81 -26.50
N ARG A 45 -5.53 4.45 -27.45
CA ARG A 45 -4.40 3.55 -27.20
C ARG A 45 -3.38 4.15 -26.24
N VAL A 46 -3.02 5.42 -26.44
CA VAL A 46 -2.10 6.15 -25.54
C VAL A 46 -2.70 6.28 -24.14
N SER A 47 -3.99 6.62 -24.04
CA SER A 47 -4.69 6.71 -22.75
C SER A 47 -4.70 5.36 -22.02
N ALA A 48 -4.96 4.26 -22.75
CA ALA A 48 -4.93 2.92 -22.18
C ALA A 48 -3.53 2.51 -21.72
N ALA A 49 -2.48 2.83 -22.49
CA ALA A 49 -1.09 2.57 -22.12
C ALA A 49 -0.69 3.35 -20.85
N ASN A 50 -0.97 4.65 -20.79
CA ASN A 50 -0.68 5.49 -19.62
C ASN A 50 -1.40 4.97 -18.37
N ALA A 51 -2.67 4.55 -18.51
CA ALA A 51 -3.44 3.99 -17.42
C ALA A 51 -2.84 2.68 -16.84
N ILE A 52 -2.16 1.89 -17.66
CA ILE A 52 -1.46 0.67 -17.20
C ILE A 52 -0.15 1.06 -16.50
N LEU A 53 0.64 1.96 -17.09
CA LEU A 53 1.92 2.41 -16.55
C LEU A 53 1.76 3.08 -15.18
N ASP A 54 0.78 3.97 -15.04
CA ASP A 54 0.45 4.66 -13.79
C ASP A 54 0.14 3.69 -12.64
N ARG A 55 -0.35 2.48 -12.95
CA ARG A 55 -0.68 1.44 -11.95
C ARG A 55 0.48 0.51 -11.63
N GLY A 56 1.35 0.24 -12.61
CA GLY A 56 2.51 -0.64 -12.42
C GLY A 56 3.70 0.07 -11.77
N TRP A 57 3.95 1.31 -12.18
CA TRP A 57 5.11 2.09 -11.76
C TRP A 57 4.75 3.26 -10.84
N GLY A 58 3.46 3.56 -10.69
CA GLY A 58 2.99 4.73 -9.98
C GLY A 58 3.07 5.99 -10.85
N LYS A 59 2.45 7.08 -10.36
CA LYS A 59 2.61 8.40 -10.97
C LYS A 59 3.92 9.02 -10.53
N ALA A 60 4.48 9.87 -11.39
CA ALA A 60 5.62 10.72 -11.03
C ALA A 60 5.34 11.44 -9.71
N ALA A 61 6.33 11.46 -8.82
CA ALA A 61 6.24 12.12 -7.52
C ALA A 61 5.75 13.56 -7.73
N GLN A 62 4.53 13.83 -7.25
CA GLN A 62 3.98 15.18 -7.33
C GLN A 62 4.78 16.05 -6.38
N PRO A 63 5.38 17.17 -6.84
CA PRO A 63 5.93 18.15 -5.93
C PRO A 63 4.78 18.64 -5.06
N VAL A 64 4.93 18.48 -3.73
CA VAL A 64 3.96 19.00 -2.78
C VAL A 64 4.12 20.52 -2.79
N GLU A 65 3.18 21.22 -3.43
CA GLU A 65 3.08 22.66 -3.28
C GLU A 65 2.51 22.94 -1.89
N ASN A 66 3.43 23.08 -0.92
CA ASN A 66 3.08 23.48 0.44
C ASN A 66 2.64 24.94 0.39
N GLY A 67 1.33 25.17 0.36
CA GLY A 67 0.76 26.48 0.61
C GLY A 67 1.14 26.95 2.01
N GLN A 68 2.02 27.95 2.06
CA GLN A 68 2.32 28.85 3.18
C GLN A 68 2.64 28.18 4.53
N ASP A 69 3.93 28.26 4.88
CA ASP A 69 4.50 28.19 6.22
C ASP A 69 4.28 26.90 7.02
N GLY A 70 5.04 25.87 6.65
CA GLY A 70 5.19 24.69 7.51
C GLY A 70 6.02 23.62 6.84
N VAL A 71 7.32 23.60 7.16
CA VAL A 71 8.25 22.54 6.78
C VAL A 71 7.72 21.20 7.27
N LEU A 72 7.05 20.45 6.41
CA LEU A 72 6.79 19.03 6.64
C LEU A 72 8.00 18.27 6.09
N GLU A 73 9.04 18.17 6.92
CA GLU A 73 10.05 17.13 6.78
C GLU A 73 9.34 15.78 6.95
N LEU A 74 8.84 15.24 5.84
CA LEU A 74 8.24 13.91 5.80
C LEU A 74 9.35 12.85 5.87
N ILE A 75 10.03 12.77 7.02
CA ILE A 75 11.01 11.73 7.30
C ILE A 75 10.21 10.44 7.59
N HIS A 76 9.88 9.70 6.54
CA HIS A 76 9.38 8.34 6.70
C HIS A 76 10.55 7.44 7.15
N ARG A 77 10.70 7.27 8.46
CA ARG A 77 11.62 6.29 9.03
C ARG A 77 10.99 4.89 8.94
N ILE A 78 11.45 4.09 7.98
CA ILE A 78 11.05 2.70 7.84
C ILE A 78 12.01 1.83 8.68
N GLU A 79 11.55 1.31 9.82
CA GLU A 79 12.29 0.30 10.59
C GLU A 79 11.92 -1.11 10.09
N ARG A 80 12.92 -1.92 9.73
CA ARG A 80 12.74 -3.31 9.33
C ARG A 80 13.19 -4.25 10.45
N ILE A 81 12.23 -4.83 11.18
CA ILE A 81 12.50 -5.86 12.19
C ILE A 81 12.52 -7.21 11.48
N ILE A 82 13.68 -7.84 11.41
CA ILE A 82 13.82 -9.22 10.92
C ILE A 82 13.45 -10.14 12.09
N VAL A 83 12.24 -10.70 12.07
CA VAL A 83 11.85 -11.77 13.00
C VAL A 83 12.31 -13.08 12.40
N HIS A 84 13.26 -13.74 13.04
CA HIS A 84 13.54 -15.14 12.73
C HIS A 84 12.45 -15.99 13.39
N PRO A 85 11.70 -16.80 12.61
CA PRO A 85 10.78 -17.75 13.21
C PRO A 85 11.58 -18.75 14.03
N PRO A 86 11.12 -19.14 15.23
CA PRO A 86 11.77 -20.21 15.97
C PRO A 86 11.75 -21.46 15.09
N SER A 87 12.93 -22.02 14.84
CA SER A 87 13.10 -23.24 14.07
C SER A 87 12.25 -24.35 14.70
N SER A 88 11.19 -24.73 14.00
CA SER A 88 10.41 -25.91 14.34
C SER A 88 11.21 -27.16 13.97
N SER A 89 12.11 -27.61 14.85
CA SER A 89 12.51 -29.02 14.91
C SER A 89 13.39 -29.31 16.13
N SER A 90 12.75 -30.00 17.10
CA SER A 90 13.27 -31.18 17.81
C SER A 90 14.62 -31.09 18.52
N GLY A 91 14.52 -31.06 19.85
CA GLY A 91 15.33 -31.83 20.82
C GLY A 91 16.85 -31.77 20.67
N ASP A 92 17.50 -31.03 21.57
CA ASP A 92 18.42 -31.62 22.55
C ASP A 92 18.80 -30.56 23.60
N ALA A 93 18.84 -31.00 24.85
CA ALA A 93 19.14 -30.19 26.03
C ALA A 93 20.61 -29.74 26.06
N VAL A 94 20.88 -28.71 26.89
CA VAL A 94 22.05 -28.55 27.81
C VAL A 94 22.46 -27.06 27.93
N THR A 95 22.26 -26.49 29.14
CA THR A 95 23.23 -25.66 29.91
C THR A 95 23.69 -24.34 29.25
N THR A 96 23.66 -23.13 29.80
CA THR A 96 23.65 -22.60 31.18
C THR A 96 23.81 -21.09 31.04
N LEU A 97 23.17 -20.33 31.94
CA LEU A 97 23.51 -18.97 32.43
C LEU A 97 23.99 -17.91 31.40
N GLU A 98 23.30 -16.78 31.34
CA GLU A 98 23.83 -15.54 31.94
C GLU A 98 22.82 -14.41 31.73
N THR A 99 22.31 -13.91 32.84
CA THR A 99 21.57 -12.66 32.93
C THR A 99 22.55 -11.53 32.62
N ALA A 100 22.34 -10.79 31.53
CA ALA A 100 23.04 -9.52 31.30
C ALA A 100 22.03 -8.47 30.85
N GLU A 101 21.40 -7.83 31.84
CA GLU A 101 20.98 -6.45 31.70
C GLU A 101 22.23 -5.64 31.36
N LEU A 102 22.28 -5.03 30.17
CA LEU A 102 23.28 -4.00 29.89
C LEU A 102 22.68 -2.62 30.20
N PRO A 103 23.40 -1.79 30.98
CA PRO A 103 22.90 -0.54 31.51
C PRO A 103 22.84 0.54 30.41
N ILE A 104 21.80 1.36 30.47
CA ILE A 104 21.69 2.58 29.69
C ILE A 104 22.80 3.53 30.15
N CYS A 105 23.88 3.65 29.37
CA CYS A 105 24.78 4.79 29.45
C CYS A 105 24.63 5.63 28.18
N ASN A 106 23.66 6.53 28.19
CA ASN A 106 23.64 7.66 27.28
C ASN A 106 24.77 8.60 27.66
N ARG A 107 25.81 8.68 26.81
CA ARG A 107 26.73 9.82 26.81
C ARG A 107 26.57 10.57 25.51
N VAL A 108 25.75 11.62 25.57
CA VAL A 108 25.66 12.67 24.57
C VAL A 108 27.04 13.35 24.50
N SER A 109 27.72 13.21 23.37
CA SER A 109 28.81 14.10 22.97
C SER A 109 28.31 14.94 21.80
N ILE A 110 27.96 16.19 22.10
CA ILE A 110 27.82 17.25 21.09
C ILE A 110 29.12 18.05 21.20
N GLU A 111 30.00 17.86 20.22
CA GLU A 111 31.15 18.76 19.99
C GLU A 111 30.67 19.92 19.10
N ARG A 112 31.27 21.09 19.30
CA ARG A 112 30.83 22.43 18.86
C ARG A 112 30.82 22.66 17.36
#